data_AF-A0A6G2Q778-F1
#
_entry.id   AF-A0A6G2Q778-F1
#
_cell.length_a   1.000
_cell.length_b   1.000
_cell.length_c   1.000
_cell.angle_alpha   90.00
_cell.angle_beta   90.00
_cell.angle_gamma   90.00
#
_symmetry.space_group_name_H-M   'P 1'
#
loop_
_entity.id
_entity.type
_entity.pdbx_description
1 polymer ?
#
loop_
_entity_poly.entity_id
_entity_poly.type
_entity_poly.pdbx_seq_one_letter_code
_entity_poly.pdbx_strand_id
1 'polypeptide(L)'
;TIIDHTWIWRADHGSGVGWTTNRADYGLRVNGDDVLATGLFVEHFNKYDVYWSGERGRTIFFQNEKAYDAPNAAAVTHDGITGYAAYKVDDSVTTHEAWGLGSYCNYTADPSIVQAHGFQVPTGSGIKLHDLLVISLGGNGQYAHVVNNTGPATSGNSTVPSKVTSFP
;
A
#
# COMPACT_ATOMS: atom_id res chain seq x y z
N THR A 1 0.21 15.95 15.11
CA THR A 1 -0.75 14.91 15.56
C THR A 1 -0.04 13.58 15.71
N ILE A 2 -0.47 12.71 16.63
CA ILE A 2 0.08 11.36 16.79
C ILE A 2 -1.01 10.34 16.46
N ILE A 3 -0.67 9.33 15.67
CA ILE A 3 -1.45 8.12 15.42
C ILE A 3 -0.62 6.96 15.95
N ASP A 4 -0.95 6.48 17.15
CA ASP A 4 -0.19 5.42 17.81
C ASP A 4 -1.05 4.17 17.93
N HIS A 5 -0.61 3.10 17.26
CA HIS A 5 -1.26 1.80 17.19
C HIS A 5 -2.71 1.86 16.72
N THR A 6 -2.91 1.90 15.40
CA THR A 6 -4.25 1.84 14.81
C THR A 6 -4.35 0.72 13.79
N TRP A 7 -5.50 0.05 13.80
CA TRP A 7 -5.90 -0.89 12.74
C TRP A 7 -7.16 -0.39 12.06
N ILE A 8 -7.05 -0.11 10.77
CA ILE A 8 -8.13 0.41 9.93
C ILE A 8 -8.39 -0.63 8.85
N TRP A 9 -9.51 -1.34 8.96
CA TRP A 9 -9.72 -2.59 8.22
C TRP A 9 -11.03 -2.56 7.46
N ARG A 10 -10.96 -2.71 6.13
CA ARG A 10 -12.12 -3.11 5.32
C ARG A 10 -12.24 -4.62 5.39
N ALA A 11 -13.40 -5.12 5.82
CA ALA A 11 -13.55 -6.55 6.05
C ALA A 11 -13.28 -7.43 4.81
N ASP A 12 -12.42 -8.44 4.95
CA ASP A 12 -12.14 -9.47 3.94
C ASP A 12 -12.94 -10.77 4.18
N HIS A 13 -13.56 -10.93 5.35
CA HIS A 13 -14.36 -12.10 5.71
C HIS A 13 -15.57 -11.76 6.60
N GLY A 14 -16.50 -12.70 6.70
CA GLY A 14 -17.75 -12.56 7.45
C GLY A 14 -18.95 -12.23 6.55
N SER A 15 -20.07 -11.85 7.16
CA SER A 15 -21.28 -11.47 6.43
C SER A 15 -21.18 -10.04 5.91
N GLY A 16 -21.73 -9.78 4.71
CA GLY A 16 -21.74 -8.44 4.12
C GLY A 16 -20.41 -8.01 3.48
N VAL A 17 -19.51 -8.95 3.19
CA VAL A 17 -18.23 -8.68 2.53
C VAL A 17 -18.32 -8.87 1.01
N GLY A 18 -17.68 -7.97 0.27
CA GLY A 18 -17.48 -8.09 -1.17
C GLY A 18 -17.14 -6.74 -1.80
N TRP A 19 -16.60 -6.77 -3.02
CA TRP A 19 -16.05 -5.60 -3.72
C TRP A 19 -16.96 -4.37 -3.69
N THR A 20 -18.27 -4.57 -3.88
CA THR A 20 -19.31 -3.54 -3.82
C THR A 20 -20.10 -3.54 -2.51
N THR A 21 -20.16 -4.66 -1.79
CA THR A 21 -21.02 -4.86 -0.61
C THR A 21 -20.57 -4.02 0.59
N ASN A 22 -19.28 -4.07 0.93
CA ASN A 22 -18.67 -3.27 2.01
C ASN A 22 -17.61 -2.33 1.43
N ARG A 23 -17.92 -1.72 0.30
CA ARG A 23 -16.99 -0.84 -0.41
C ARG A 23 -16.49 0.28 0.51
N ALA A 24 -15.17 0.38 0.63
CA ALA A 24 -14.49 1.48 1.29
C ALA A 24 -13.28 1.85 0.43
N ASP A 25 -13.34 3.04 -0.18
CA ASP A 25 -12.32 3.45 -1.15
C ASP A 25 -10.99 3.81 -0.48
N TYR A 26 -11.00 4.45 0.69
CA TYR A 26 -9.79 4.95 1.36
C TYR A 26 -9.81 4.60 2.84
N GLY A 27 -8.66 4.16 3.38
CA GLY A 27 -8.50 3.86 4.80
C GLY A 27 -8.13 5.09 5.61
N LEU A 28 -6.88 5.54 5.50
CA LEU A 28 -6.35 6.70 6.18
C LEU A 28 -5.97 7.80 5.19
N ARG A 29 -6.48 9.01 5.42
CA ARG A 29 -6.03 10.24 4.73
C ARG A 29 -5.36 11.18 5.72
N VAL A 30 -4.08 11.45 5.52
CA VAL A 30 -3.30 12.36 6.37
C VAL A 30 -3.05 13.66 5.61
N ASN A 31 -3.83 14.69 5.93
CA ASN A 31 -3.70 16.02 5.31
C ASN A 31 -2.98 17.03 6.22
N GLY A 32 -2.81 16.70 7.50
CA GLY A 32 -2.12 17.56 8.45
C GLY A 32 -0.61 17.45 8.34
N ASP A 33 0.07 18.54 8.62
CA ASP A 33 1.53 18.57 8.75
C ASP A 33 2.00 17.96 10.06
N ASP A 34 3.27 17.53 10.09
CA ASP A 34 3.97 17.07 11.29
C ASP A 34 3.24 15.94 12.02
N VAL A 35 2.58 15.07 11.25
CA VAL A 35 1.90 13.87 11.77
C VAL A 35 2.91 12.74 11.93
N LEU A 36 2.88 12.08 13.08
CA LEU A 36 3.65 10.87 13.36
C LEU A 36 2.69 9.69 13.50
N ALA A 37 2.91 8.65 12.72
CA ALA A 37 2.27 7.34 12.86
C ALA A 37 3.28 6.31 13.40
N THR A 38 2.91 5.59 14.45
CA THR A 38 3.69 4.50 15.04
C THR A 38 2.81 3.25 15.12
N GLY A 39 3.21 2.16 14.47
CA GLY A 39 2.38 0.93 14.44
C GLY A 39 1.09 1.11 13.63
N LEU A 40 1.23 1.38 12.33
CA LEU A 40 0.10 1.61 11.44
C LEU A 40 -0.29 0.34 10.67
N PHE A 41 -1.53 -0.13 10.84
CA PHE A 41 -2.09 -1.29 10.15
C PHE A 41 -3.31 -0.84 9.35
N VAL A 42 -3.30 -0.96 8.03
CA VAL A 42 -4.43 -0.52 7.18
C VAL A 42 -4.64 -1.49 6.02
N GLU A 43 -5.85 -2.02 5.84
CA GLU A 43 -6.04 -3.20 4.97
C GLU A 43 -7.32 -3.17 4.12
N HIS A 44 -7.18 -3.74 2.92
CA HIS A 44 -8.20 -4.17 1.97
C HIS A 44 -9.06 -3.10 1.31
N PHE A 45 -8.64 -1.84 1.32
CA PHE A 45 -9.42 -0.75 0.70
C PHE A 45 -9.46 -0.87 -0.82
N ASN A 46 -10.55 -0.40 -1.44
CA ASN A 46 -10.73 -0.48 -2.89
C ASN A 46 -9.74 0.41 -3.67
N LYS A 47 -9.21 1.47 -3.03
CA LYS A 47 -8.20 2.38 -3.59
C LYS A 47 -6.96 2.45 -2.70
N TYR A 48 -6.50 3.65 -2.36
CA TYR A 48 -5.33 3.84 -1.51
C TYR A 48 -5.70 3.53 -0.05
N ASP A 49 -5.03 2.56 0.55
CA ASP A 49 -5.20 2.24 1.97
C ASP A 49 -4.73 3.42 2.82
N VAL A 50 -3.56 3.98 2.52
CA VAL A 50 -3.04 5.23 3.08
C VAL A 50 -2.78 6.25 1.97
N TYR A 51 -3.28 7.48 2.16
CA TYR A 51 -2.95 8.63 1.32
C TYR A 51 -2.46 9.79 2.19
N TRP A 52 -1.23 10.25 1.94
CA TRP A 52 -0.56 11.27 2.74
C TRP A 52 -0.30 12.51 1.90
N SER A 53 -0.89 13.64 2.27
CA SER A 53 -0.73 14.94 1.58
C SER A 53 -0.16 16.05 2.47
N GLY A 54 -0.05 15.83 3.79
CA GLY A 54 0.59 16.77 4.70
C GLY A 54 2.12 16.66 4.72
N GLU A 55 2.79 17.76 5.05
CA GLU A 55 4.24 17.88 5.06
C GLU A 55 4.88 17.31 6.33
N ARG A 56 6.16 16.93 6.23
CA ARG A 56 7.00 16.44 7.36
C ARG A 56 6.40 15.23 8.10
N GLY A 57 5.62 14.44 7.36
CA GLY A 57 5.00 13.24 7.86
C GLY A 57 6.01 12.14 8.17
N ARG A 58 5.75 11.38 9.24
CA ARG A 58 6.58 10.23 9.63
C ARG A 58 5.75 9.00 9.92
N THR A 59 6.18 7.84 9.41
CA THR A 59 5.61 6.54 9.76
C THR A 59 6.70 5.59 10.24
N ILE A 60 6.55 5.05 11.45
CA ILE A 60 7.43 4.00 11.98
C ILE A 60 6.58 2.75 12.13
N PHE A 61 6.90 1.73 11.33
CA PHE A 61 6.14 0.51 11.11
C PHE A 61 4.82 0.74 10.34
N PHE A 62 4.70 0.09 9.20
CA PHE A 62 3.47 -0.02 8.41
C PHE A 62 3.25 -1.45 7.95
N GLN A 63 2.02 -1.93 8.12
CA GLN A 63 1.56 -3.19 7.55
C GLN A 63 0.28 -2.95 6.74
N ASN A 64 0.20 -3.62 5.59
CA ASN A 64 -0.95 -3.61 4.71
C ASN A 64 -1.17 -4.95 4.02
N GLU A 65 -2.44 -5.25 3.77
CA GLU A 65 -2.88 -6.20 2.77
C GLU A 65 -3.83 -5.54 1.78
N LYS A 66 -3.71 -5.88 0.50
CA LYS A 66 -4.58 -5.36 -0.57
C LYS A 66 -5.94 -6.04 -0.57
N ALA A 67 -6.90 -5.44 -1.27
CA ALA A 67 -8.24 -6.00 -1.41
C ALA A 67 -8.21 -7.31 -2.20
N TYR A 68 -8.52 -8.42 -1.54
CA TYR A 68 -8.47 -9.75 -2.15
C TYR A 68 -9.52 -9.95 -3.24
N ASP A 69 -10.60 -9.18 -3.14
CA ASP A 69 -11.83 -9.32 -3.88
C ASP A 69 -11.93 -8.37 -5.09
N ALA A 70 -10.81 -7.76 -5.52
CA ALA A 70 -10.75 -7.03 -6.77
C ALA A 70 -11.14 -7.97 -7.93
N PRO A 71 -12.20 -7.66 -8.71
CA PRO A 71 -12.77 -8.62 -9.65
C PRO A 71 -11.96 -8.76 -10.95
N ASN A 72 -11.06 -7.80 -11.23
CA ASN A 72 -10.13 -7.80 -12.34
C ASN A 72 -9.19 -6.59 -12.23
N ALA A 73 -8.13 -6.57 -13.03
CA ALA A 73 -7.18 -5.44 -13.10
C ALA A 73 -7.86 -4.09 -13.39
N ALA A 74 -8.84 -4.05 -14.31
CA ALA A 74 -9.51 -2.81 -14.70
C ALA A 74 -10.26 -2.14 -13.54
N ALA A 75 -10.76 -2.90 -12.57
CA ALA A 75 -11.43 -2.38 -11.38
C ALA A 75 -10.49 -1.60 -10.44
N VAL A 76 -9.18 -1.85 -10.53
CA VAL A 76 -8.13 -1.24 -9.70
C VAL A 76 -7.14 -0.41 -10.50
N THR A 77 -7.31 -0.29 -11.82
CA THR A 77 -6.48 0.58 -12.66
C THR A 77 -6.94 2.04 -12.56
N HIS A 78 -6.00 2.96 -12.39
CA HIS A 78 -6.23 4.40 -12.39
C HIS A 78 -5.03 5.11 -13.02
N ASP A 79 -5.24 6.17 -13.79
CA ASP A 79 -4.16 7.00 -14.36
C ASP A 79 -3.06 6.20 -15.10
N GLY A 80 -3.43 5.06 -15.70
CA GLY A 80 -2.49 4.15 -16.38
C GLY A 80 -1.69 3.22 -15.45
N ILE A 81 -1.94 3.25 -14.14
CA ILE A 81 -1.33 2.43 -13.10
C ILE A 81 -2.30 1.33 -12.68
N THR A 82 -1.90 0.06 -12.72
CA THR A 82 -2.70 -1.05 -12.21
C THR A 82 -2.50 -1.22 -10.71
N GLY A 83 -3.58 -1.11 -9.95
CA GLY A 83 -3.56 -1.26 -8.49
C GLY A 83 -3.16 0.03 -7.80
N TYR A 84 -4.05 0.54 -6.94
CA TYR A 84 -3.73 1.65 -6.04
C TYR A 84 -2.69 1.21 -5.00
N ALA A 85 -1.66 2.02 -4.79
CA ALA A 85 -0.64 1.77 -3.76
C ALA A 85 -1.27 1.56 -2.36
N ALA A 86 -0.63 0.73 -1.54
CA ALA A 86 -0.98 0.61 -0.13
C ALA A 86 -0.71 1.92 0.62
N TYR A 87 0.36 2.61 0.25
CA TYR A 87 0.75 3.88 0.86
C TYR A 87 1.18 4.85 -0.23
N LYS A 88 0.36 5.88 -0.46
CA LYS A 88 0.69 6.99 -1.33
C LYS A 88 1.10 8.21 -0.53
N VAL A 89 2.24 8.79 -0.88
CA VAL A 89 2.58 10.19 -0.59
C VAL A 89 2.22 11.02 -1.83
N ASP A 90 1.45 12.09 -1.66
CA ASP A 90 1.04 13.01 -2.72
C ASP A 90 2.27 13.63 -3.40
N ASP A 91 2.19 13.84 -4.71
CA ASP A 91 3.34 14.28 -5.51
C ASP A 91 3.80 15.70 -5.18
N SER A 92 2.94 16.49 -4.51
CA SER A 92 3.26 17.84 -4.03
C SER A 92 4.04 17.88 -2.72
N VAL A 93 4.11 16.76 -1.97
CA VAL A 93 4.83 16.69 -0.71
C VAL A 93 6.34 16.74 -0.96
N THR A 94 7.03 17.58 -0.18
CA THR A 94 8.47 17.78 -0.30
C THR A 94 9.26 17.08 0.80
N THR A 95 8.64 16.84 1.96
CA THR A 95 9.26 16.19 3.12
C THR A 95 8.39 15.06 3.68
N HIS A 96 8.89 13.83 3.63
CA HIS A 96 8.24 12.66 4.20
C HIS A 96 9.26 11.58 4.53
N GLU A 97 9.08 10.87 5.65
CA GLU A 97 9.99 9.78 6.01
C GLU A 97 9.27 8.58 6.62
N ALA A 98 9.62 7.35 6.19
CA ALA A 98 9.00 6.16 6.76
C ALA A 98 9.96 4.98 6.91
N TRP A 99 9.74 4.14 7.93
CA TRP A 99 10.57 2.99 8.27
C TRP A 99 9.75 1.71 8.46
N GLY A 100 10.23 0.60 7.90
CA GLY A 100 9.64 -0.73 8.07
C GLY A 100 8.23 -0.82 7.49
N LEU A 101 8.14 -0.83 6.16
CA LEU A 101 6.86 -0.80 5.44
C LEU A 101 6.63 -2.11 4.68
N GLY A 102 5.50 -2.78 4.94
CA GLY A 102 5.10 -4.00 4.27
C GLY A 102 3.73 -3.89 3.59
N SER A 103 3.62 -4.37 2.35
CA SER A 103 2.36 -4.47 1.60
C SER A 103 2.20 -5.85 0.97
N TYR A 104 1.13 -6.56 1.29
CA TYR A 104 0.91 -7.94 0.83
C TYR A 104 -0.27 -8.01 -0.14
N CYS A 105 -0.21 -8.87 -1.16
CA CYS A 105 -1.34 -9.14 -2.04
C CYS A 105 -1.75 -10.61 -1.96
N ASN A 106 -3.06 -10.83 -2.06
CA ASN A 106 -3.69 -12.14 -2.12
C ASN A 106 -4.99 -12.00 -2.92
N TYR A 107 -4.86 -11.64 -4.21
CA TYR A 107 -5.97 -11.41 -5.13
C TYR A 107 -6.70 -12.73 -5.45
N THR A 108 -7.43 -13.28 -4.48
CA THR A 108 -8.11 -14.57 -4.62
C THR A 108 -9.27 -14.52 -5.62
N ALA A 109 -9.88 -13.35 -5.82
CA ALA A 109 -10.91 -13.16 -6.84
C ALA A 109 -10.35 -13.12 -8.27
N ASP A 110 -9.15 -12.57 -8.48
CA ASP A 110 -8.42 -12.63 -9.75
C ASP A 110 -6.90 -12.71 -9.52
N PRO A 111 -6.35 -13.93 -9.45
CA PRO A 111 -4.92 -14.15 -9.23
C PRO A 111 -4.01 -13.65 -10.37
N SER A 112 -4.57 -13.21 -11.51
CA SER A 112 -3.80 -12.68 -12.64
C SER A 112 -3.39 -11.21 -12.47
N ILE A 113 -3.94 -10.51 -11.47
CA ILE A 113 -3.64 -9.10 -11.22
C ILE A 113 -2.17 -8.92 -10.87
N VAL A 114 -1.51 -8.03 -11.63
CA VAL A 114 -0.17 -7.52 -11.31
C VAL A 114 -0.30 -6.07 -10.87
N GLN A 115 -0.13 -5.83 -9.57
CA GLN A 115 -0.11 -4.50 -9.00
C GLN A 115 1.22 -3.81 -9.31
N ALA A 116 1.18 -2.54 -9.71
CA ALA A 116 2.35 -1.80 -10.11
C ALA A 116 3.39 -1.71 -8.97
N HIS A 117 2.94 -1.33 -7.77
CA HIS A 117 3.81 -1.17 -6.60
C HIS A 117 3.01 -1.21 -5.28
N GLY A 118 3.69 -1.49 -4.18
CA GLY A 118 3.12 -1.32 -2.83
C GLY A 118 3.11 0.14 -2.39
N PHE A 119 4.14 0.90 -2.77
CA PHE A 119 4.35 2.27 -2.30
C PHE A 119 4.46 3.24 -3.48
N GLN A 120 3.83 4.42 -3.37
CA GLN A 120 3.89 5.47 -4.39
C GLN A 120 4.25 6.80 -3.76
N VAL A 121 5.41 7.38 -4.07
CA VAL A 121 5.88 8.64 -3.45
C VAL A 121 6.56 9.55 -4.48
N PRO A 122 6.61 10.89 -4.27
CA PRO A 122 7.44 11.76 -5.09
C PRO A 122 8.93 11.43 -4.93
N THR A 123 9.75 11.84 -5.90
CA THR A 123 11.22 11.75 -5.79
C THR A 123 11.80 13.11 -5.38
N GLY A 124 12.63 13.11 -4.34
CA GLY A 124 13.26 14.33 -3.83
C GLY A 124 14.11 14.03 -2.61
N SER A 125 15.07 14.90 -2.29
CA SER A 125 16.00 14.70 -1.16
C SER A 125 15.32 14.69 0.22
N GLY A 126 14.11 15.24 0.32
CA GLY A 126 13.28 15.23 1.53
C GLY A 126 12.32 14.05 1.64
N ILE A 127 12.24 13.19 0.63
CA ILE A 127 11.42 11.96 0.66
C ILE A 127 12.35 10.80 0.94
N LYS A 128 12.12 10.06 2.02
CA LYS A 128 12.98 8.95 2.42
C LYS A 128 12.18 7.78 2.93
N LEU A 129 12.46 6.58 2.43
CA LEU A 129 11.83 5.35 2.92
C LEU A 129 12.92 4.33 3.22
N HIS A 130 12.71 3.56 4.29
CA HIS A 130 13.68 2.61 4.81
C HIS A 130 13.00 1.27 5.06
N ASP A 131 13.65 0.19 4.63
CA ASP A 131 13.20 -1.19 4.85
C ASP A 131 11.78 -1.46 4.34
N LEU A 132 11.61 -1.34 3.03
CA LEU A 132 10.35 -1.61 2.34
C LEU A 132 10.31 -3.06 1.85
N LEU A 133 9.12 -3.64 1.87
CA LEU A 133 8.86 -4.93 1.24
C LEU A 133 7.45 -5.04 0.66
N VAL A 134 7.34 -5.86 -0.39
CA VAL A 134 6.05 -6.35 -0.90
C VAL A 134 6.06 -7.87 -0.98
N ILE A 135 4.90 -8.48 -0.79
CA ILE A 135 4.76 -9.94 -0.76
C ILE A 135 3.52 -10.36 -1.56
N SER A 136 3.65 -11.37 -2.42
CA SER A 136 2.50 -12.13 -2.92
C SER A 136 2.28 -13.36 -2.03
N LEU A 137 1.09 -13.48 -1.46
CA LEU A 137 0.71 -14.61 -0.61
C LEU A 137 0.26 -15.77 -1.51
N GLY A 138 1.04 -16.85 -1.54
CA GLY A 138 0.72 -18.05 -2.32
C GLY A 138 0.68 -17.86 -3.84
N GLY A 139 1.16 -16.72 -4.37
CA GLY A 139 1.11 -16.41 -5.80
C GLY A 139 -0.23 -15.86 -6.30
N ASN A 140 -1.14 -15.47 -5.40
CA ASN A 140 -2.43 -14.88 -5.76
C ASN A 140 -2.27 -13.40 -6.12
N GLY A 141 -2.00 -13.15 -7.39
CA GLY A 141 -1.52 -11.88 -7.91
C GLY A 141 -0.05 -11.64 -7.61
N GLN A 142 0.51 -10.56 -8.16
CA GLN A 142 1.93 -10.21 -8.00
C GLN A 142 2.10 -8.69 -7.90
N TYR A 143 3.27 -8.25 -7.44
CA TYR A 143 3.75 -6.88 -7.56
C TYR A 143 4.79 -6.78 -8.67
N ALA A 144 4.72 -5.74 -9.49
CA ALA A 144 5.77 -5.42 -10.47
C ALA A 144 6.99 -4.78 -9.82
N HIS A 145 6.77 -3.91 -8.82
CA HIS A 145 7.81 -3.19 -8.07
C HIS A 145 7.47 -3.08 -6.59
N VAL A 146 8.47 -2.72 -5.76
CA VAL A 146 8.25 -2.44 -4.34
C VAL A 146 7.67 -1.03 -4.19
N VAL A 147 8.37 -0.03 -4.71
CA VAL A 147 8.02 1.40 -4.62
C VAL A 147 8.20 2.07 -5.98
N ASN A 148 7.21 2.83 -6.45
CA ASN A 148 7.20 3.43 -7.79
C ASN A 148 7.57 2.41 -8.88
N ASN A 149 8.76 2.56 -9.48
CA ASN A 149 9.36 1.66 -10.49
C ASN A 149 10.64 0.97 -9.98
N THR A 150 10.86 0.94 -8.66
CA THR A 150 12.06 0.46 -7.99
C THR A 150 11.79 -0.80 -7.16
N GLY A 151 12.74 -1.71 -7.16
CA GLY A 151 12.65 -3.02 -6.51
C GLY A 151 12.15 -4.10 -7.46
N PRO A 152 12.59 -5.36 -7.28
CA PRO A 152 12.21 -6.45 -8.16
C PRO A 152 10.72 -6.82 -8.00
N ALA A 153 10.16 -7.43 -9.03
CA ALA A 153 8.82 -8.00 -8.94
C ALA A 153 8.78 -9.17 -7.95
N THR A 154 7.60 -9.44 -7.37
CA THR A 154 7.35 -10.75 -6.74
C THR A 154 7.14 -11.81 -7.83
N SER A 155 7.40 -13.07 -7.50
CA SER A 155 7.23 -14.18 -8.44
C SER A 155 7.01 -15.51 -7.73
N GLY A 156 6.46 -16.48 -8.46
CA GLY A 156 6.15 -17.81 -7.93
C GLY A 156 5.07 -17.79 -6.84
N ASN A 157 5.01 -18.86 -6.06
CA ASN A 157 3.99 -19.08 -5.01
C ASN A 157 4.58 -19.31 -3.61
N SER A 158 5.91 -19.25 -3.46
CA SER A 158 6.61 -19.54 -2.20
C SER A 158 6.54 -18.42 -1.16
N THR A 159 5.78 -17.35 -1.42
CA THR A 159 5.61 -16.21 -0.49
C THR A 159 6.95 -15.58 -0.07
N VAL A 160 7.78 -15.23 -1.05
CA VAL A 160 9.10 -14.62 -0.82
C VAL A 160 8.98 -13.10 -0.93
N PRO A 161 9.41 -12.32 0.08
CA PRO A 161 9.37 -10.86 0.01
C PRO A 161 10.32 -10.30 -1.05
N SER A 162 9.81 -9.38 -1.87
CA SER A 162 10.64 -8.43 -2.63
C SER A 162 10.93 -7.22 -1.75
N LYS A 163 12.16 -6.69 -1.81
CA LYS A 163 12.66 -5.71 -0.82
C LYS A 163 13.37 -4.53 -1.48
N VAL A 164 13.28 -3.37 -0.83
CA VAL A 164 14.12 -2.19 -1.06
C VAL A 164 14.57 -1.69 0.31
N THR A 165 15.87 -1.67 0.58
CA THR A 165 16.42 -1.24 1.89
C THR A 165 16.33 0.27 2.09
N SER A 166 16.51 1.06 1.02
CA SER A 166 16.46 2.53 1.08
C SER A 166 15.89 3.10 -0.22
N PHE A 167 15.17 4.21 -0.11
CA PHE A 167 14.58 4.96 -1.22
C PHE A 167 14.50 6.47 -0.89
N PRO A 168 14.65 7.40 -1.85
CA PRO A 168 15.08 7.14 -3.22
C PRO A 168 16.51 6.60 -3.28
#